data_AF-A0A937WP39-F1
#
_entry.id   AF-A0A937WP39-F1
#
_cell.length_a   1.000
_cell.length_b   1.000
_cell.length_c   1.000
_cell.angle_alpha   90.00
_cell.angle_beta   90.00
_cell.angle_gamma   90.00
#
_symmetry.space_group_name_H-M   'P 1'
#
loop_
_entity.id
_entity.type
_entity.pdbx_description
1 polymer ?
#
loop_
_entity_poly.entity_id
_entity_poly.type
_entity_poly.pdbx_seq_one_letter_code
_entity_poly.pdbx_strand_id
1 'polypeptide(L)'
;MKGIGIGTIDTFIARVGDINRFSSSEKLISYIGLYPKIFESGKYKKKNPTIVKAGPKEFRYMLYLSSVASLKHNPELRKYYLDRISAGMPARKALIKVSVKIAKMMYSMLKSRITYNSGRVFFQKSPILVS
;
A
#
# COMPACT_ATOMS: atom_id res chain seq x y z
N MET A 1 -6.78 -11.99 4.54
CA MET A 1 -6.77 -11.39 3.18
C MET A 1 -6.42 -12.49 2.19
N LYS A 2 -7.21 -12.70 1.13
CA LYS A 2 -6.86 -13.67 0.08
C LYS A 2 -5.70 -13.14 -0.75
N GLY A 3 -4.73 -14.01 -1.08
CA GLY A 3 -3.58 -13.66 -1.93
C GLY A 3 -2.43 -12.92 -1.23
N ILE A 4 -2.42 -12.88 0.11
CA ILE A 4 -1.26 -12.43 0.90
C ILE A 4 -0.75 -13.63 1.69
N GLY A 5 0.53 -13.96 1.54
CA GLY A 5 1.15 -15.08 2.24
C GLY A 5 1.36 -14.79 3.73
N ILE A 6 1.28 -15.83 4.57
CA ILE A 6 1.52 -15.77 6.02
C ILE A 6 2.85 -15.09 6.34
N GLY A 7 3.94 -15.48 5.67
CA GLY A 7 5.25 -14.84 5.88
C GLY A 7 5.24 -13.33 5.64
N THR A 8 4.42 -12.80 4.73
CA THR A 8 4.30 -11.33 4.56
C THR A 8 3.57 -10.68 5.72
N ILE A 9 2.58 -11.37 6.30
CA ILE A 9 1.86 -10.90 7.48
C ILE A 9 2.80 -10.89 8.69
N ASP A 10 3.56 -11.96 8.90
CA ASP A 10 4.49 -12.08 10.03
C ASP A 10 5.61 -11.03 9.94
N THR A 11 6.24 -10.88 8.77
CA THR A 11 7.24 -9.85 8.56
C THR A 11 6.65 -8.45 8.75
N PHE A 12 5.40 -8.22 8.34
CA PHE A 12 4.72 -6.94 8.55
C PHE A 12 4.55 -6.67 10.04
N ILE A 13 4.02 -7.61 10.81
CA ILE A 13 3.81 -7.45 12.25
C ILE A 13 5.15 -7.27 12.97
N ALA A 14 6.14 -8.11 12.68
CA ALA A 14 7.48 -8.02 13.27
C ALA A 14 8.17 -6.68 12.98
N ARG A 15 7.98 -6.14 11.77
CA ARG A 15 8.65 -4.90 11.35
C ARG A 15 7.95 -3.63 11.83
N VAL A 16 6.63 -3.68 11.92
CA VAL A 16 5.78 -2.56 12.34
C VAL A 16 5.73 -2.47 13.87
N GLY A 17 5.73 -3.62 14.55
CA GLY A 17 5.60 -3.71 16.00
C GLY A 17 4.25 -3.18 16.46
N ASP A 18 4.26 -2.32 17.48
CA ASP A 18 3.04 -1.63 17.92
C ASP A 18 2.51 -0.70 16.84
N ILE A 19 1.35 -1.05 16.27
CA ILE A 19 0.67 -0.26 15.25
C ILE A 19 0.27 1.14 15.75
N ASN A 20 0.13 1.32 17.07
CA ASN A 20 -0.33 2.57 17.66
C ASN A 20 0.71 3.69 17.59
N ARG A 21 1.98 3.36 17.39
CA ARG A 21 3.04 4.35 17.17
C ARG A 21 2.85 5.18 15.89
N PHE A 22 2.02 4.71 14.97
CA PHE A 22 1.70 5.41 13.73
C PHE A 22 0.34 6.10 13.84
N SER A 23 0.35 7.44 13.87
CA SER A 23 -0.88 8.24 13.93
C SER A 23 -1.71 8.21 12.64
N SER A 24 -1.13 7.73 11.53
CA SER A 24 -1.86 7.54 10.27
C SER A 24 -1.21 6.45 9.39
N SER A 25 -1.99 5.95 8.44
CA SER A 25 -1.49 4.99 7.45
C SER A 25 -0.37 5.58 6.60
N GLU A 26 -0.38 6.89 6.35
CA GLU A 26 0.64 7.62 5.59
C GLU A 26 1.99 7.62 6.33
N LYS A 27 1.99 7.78 7.66
CA LYS A 27 3.20 7.66 8.48
C LYS A 27 3.78 6.25 8.43
N LEU A 28 2.93 5.23 8.44
CA LEU A 28 3.36 3.85 8.22
C LEU A 28 3.99 3.67 6.83
N ILE A 29 3.32 4.14 5.76
CA ILE A 29 3.84 4.02 4.38
C ILE A 29 5.20 4.71 4.24
N SER A 30 5.37 5.87 4.87
CA SER A 30 6.64 6.60 4.93
C SER A 30 7.72 5.78 5.66
N TYR A 31 7.38 5.20 6.81
CA TYR A 31 8.28 4.38 7.63
C TYR A 31 8.77 3.11 6.91
N ILE A 32 7.88 2.44 6.18
CA ILE A 32 8.20 1.18 5.47
C ILE A 32 8.91 1.40 4.12
N GLY A 33 8.98 2.65 3.65
CA GLY A 33 9.64 2.99 2.38
C GLY A 33 8.87 2.59 1.12
N LEU A 34 7.55 2.38 1.22
CA LEU A 34 6.70 2.12 0.06
C LEU A 34 6.08 3.42 -0.47
N TYR A 35 6.89 4.46 -0.65
CA TYR A 35 6.42 5.71 -1.25
C TYR A 35 7.21 6.06 -2.51
N PRO A 36 6.55 6.60 -3.55
CA PRO A 36 7.26 7.23 -4.65
C PRO A 36 7.82 8.58 -4.17
N LYS A 37 9.15 8.78 -4.11
CA LYS A 37 9.74 10.12 -3.89
C LYS A 37 9.42 10.99 -5.07
N ILE A 38 8.37 11.80 -4.93
CA ILE A 38 8.33 13.09 -5.58
C ILE A 38 9.44 13.90 -4.90
N PHE A 39 10.57 14.06 -5.59
CA PHE A 39 11.56 15.07 -5.24
C PHE A 39 10.94 16.41 -5.63
N GLU A 40 10.39 17.15 -4.67
CA GLU A 40 10.18 18.58 -4.79
C GLU A 40 11.26 19.29 -3.96
N SER A 41 12.50 19.31 -4.47
CA SER A 41 13.43 20.40 -4.16
C SER A 41 13.15 21.49 -5.18
N GLY A 42 12.78 22.69 -4.70
CA GLY A 42 12.14 23.79 -5.44
C GLY A 42 12.81 24.38 -6.68
N LYS A 43 13.64 23.63 -7.42
CA LYS A 43 14.13 23.99 -8.76
C LYS A 43 14.00 22.87 -9.82
N TYR A 44 13.57 21.65 -9.47
CA TYR A 44 13.42 20.56 -10.45
C TYR A 44 12.24 19.62 -10.13
N LYS A 45 11.18 19.65 -10.95
CA LYS A 45 10.13 18.62 -10.98
C LYS A 45 10.60 17.48 -11.88
N LYS A 46 11.10 16.39 -11.30
CA LYS A 46 11.40 15.18 -12.07
C LYS A 46 10.08 14.55 -12.53
N LYS A 47 9.82 14.48 -13.84
CA LYS A 47 8.62 13.83 -14.44
C LYS A 47 8.38 12.39 -13.97
N ASN A 48 9.38 11.75 -13.36
CA ASN A 48 9.31 10.40 -12.80
C ASN A 48 9.80 10.36 -11.34
N PRO A 49 8.90 10.30 -10.34
CA PRO A 49 9.30 10.08 -8.96
C PRO A 49 9.92 8.70 -8.75
N THR A 50 11.13 8.65 -8.18
CA THR A 50 11.86 7.41 -7.89
C THR A 50 11.48 6.92 -6.49
N ILE A 51 11.21 5.62 -6.31
CA ILE A 51 10.92 5.04 -4.99
C ILE A 51 12.14 5.22 -4.07
N VAL A 52 11.93 5.67 -2.83
CA VAL A 52 13.03 5.69 -1.84
C VAL A 52 13.30 4.27 -1.39
N LYS A 53 14.57 3.89 -1.36
CA LYS A 53 15.01 2.62 -0.79
C LYS A 53 15.18 2.72 0.75
N ALA A 54 14.37 3.53 1.43
CA ALA A 54 14.43 3.67 2.89
C ALA A 54 13.59 2.56 3.52
N GLY A 55 14.22 1.42 3.79
CA GLY A 55 13.58 0.21 4.34
C GLY A 55 14.31 -1.05 3.87
N PRO A 56 14.18 -2.20 4.56
CA PRO A 56 14.83 -3.44 4.16
C PRO A 56 14.37 -3.82 2.75
N LYS A 57 15.31 -4.23 1.88
CA LYS A 57 14.98 -4.70 0.51
C LYS A 57 13.93 -5.81 0.55
N GLU A 58 14.03 -6.69 1.54
CA GLU A 58 13.12 -7.80 1.80
C GLU A 58 11.67 -7.33 1.98
N PHE A 59 11.42 -6.30 2.77
CA PHE A 59 10.06 -5.86 3.06
C PHE A 59 9.33 -5.31 1.83
N ARG A 60 10.05 -4.53 1.00
CA ARG A 60 9.51 -4.05 -0.28
C ARG A 60 9.29 -5.21 -1.26
N TYR A 61 10.20 -6.18 -1.28
CA TYR A 61 10.10 -7.35 -2.15
C TYR A 61 8.91 -8.24 -1.76
N MET A 62 8.69 -8.49 -0.47
CA MET A 62 7.53 -9.26 0.02
C MET A 62 6.20 -8.58 -0.30
N LEU A 63 6.11 -7.25 -0.15
CA LEU A 63 4.91 -6.50 -0.50
C LEU A 63 4.67 -6.42 -2.02
N TYR A 64 5.74 -6.54 -2.82
CA TYR A 64 5.63 -6.69 -4.27
C TYR A 64 5.16 -8.09 -4.66
N LEU A 65 5.73 -9.15 -4.08
CA LEU A 65 5.25 -10.51 -4.32
C LEU A 65 3.79 -10.69 -3.89
N SER A 66 3.42 -10.11 -2.74
CA SER A 66 2.03 -10.11 -2.26
C SER A 66 1.11 -9.32 -3.19
N SER A 67 1.55 -8.22 -3.79
CA SER A 67 0.70 -7.52 -4.77
C SER A 67 0.50 -8.36 -6.02
N VAL A 68 1.53 -9.00 -6.56
CA VAL A 68 1.43 -9.92 -7.69
C VAL A 68 0.47 -11.09 -7.39
N ALA A 69 0.66 -11.76 -6.26
CA ALA A 69 -0.21 -12.87 -5.83
C ALA A 69 -1.66 -12.41 -5.61
N SER A 70 -1.85 -11.22 -5.04
CA SER A 70 -3.19 -10.68 -4.79
C SER A 70 -4.00 -10.47 -6.08
N LEU A 71 -3.37 -10.18 -7.21
CA LEU A 71 -4.08 -10.01 -8.47
C LEU A 71 -4.77 -11.31 -8.94
N LYS A 72 -4.25 -12.47 -8.55
CA LYS A 72 -4.84 -13.78 -8.89
C LYS A 72 -5.97 -14.17 -7.94
N HIS A 73 -5.86 -13.82 -6.66
CA HIS A 73 -6.72 -14.34 -5.60
C HIS A 73 -7.69 -13.33 -4.97
N ASN A 74 -7.55 -12.05 -5.30
CA ASN A 74 -8.35 -10.95 -4.77
C ASN A 74 -8.93 -10.11 -5.92
N PRO A 75 -10.20 -10.34 -6.31
CA PRO A 75 -10.81 -9.67 -7.45
C PRO A 75 -10.90 -8.15 -7.27
N GLU A 76 -11.01 -7.65 -6.04
CA GLU A 76 -11.07 -6.22 -5.74
C GLU A 76 -9.73 -5.53 -5.97
N LEU A 77 -8.63 -6.15 -5.50
CA LEU A 77 -7.27 -5.64 -5.77
C LEU A 77 -6.90 -5.80 -7.25
N ARG A 78 -7.38 -6.85 -7.92
CA ARG A 78 -7.26 -7.02 -9.37
C ARG A 78 -7.96 -5.89 -10.11
N LYS A 79 -9.21 -5.59 -9.76
CA LYS A 79 -9.95 -4.46 -10.35
C LYS A 79 -9.22 -3.14 -10.09
N TYR A 80 -8.79 -2.89 -8.85
CA TYR A 80 -8.01 -1.69 -8.51
C TYR A 80 -6.75 -1.57 -9.37
N TYR A 81 -6.06 -2.67 -9.66
CA TYR A 81 -4.92 -2.69 -10.58
C TYR A 81 -5.32 -2.35 -12.01
N LEU A 82 -6.34 -3.03 -12.56
CA LEU A 82 -6.81 -2.83 -13.93
C LEU A 82 -7.30 -1.39 -14.16
N ASP A 83 -7.99 -0.78 -13.20
CA ASP A 83 -8.42 0.61 -13.25
C ASP A 83 -7.23 1.58 -13.39
N ARG A 84 -6.04 1.24 -12.87
CA ARG A 84 -4.83 2.05 -13.06
C ARG A 84 -4.19 1.81 -14.43
N ILE A 85 -4.21 0.58 -14.92
CA ILE A 85 -3.70 0.24 -16.25
C ILE A 85 -4.53 0.94 -17.33
N SER A 86 -5.86 0.89 -17.23
CA SER A 86 -6.76 1.57 -18.17
C SER A 86 -6.59 3.09 -18.16
N ALA A 87 -6.20 3.67 -17.01
CA ALA A 87 -5.82 5.08 -16.89
C ALA A 87 -4.41 5.40 -17.44
N GLY A 88 -3.76 4.48 -18.17
CA GLY A 88 -2.46 4.69 -18.79
C GLY A 88 -1.26 4.54 -17.84
N MET A 89 -1.45 4.02 -16.62
CA MET A 89 -0.34 3.82 -15.69
C MET A 89 0.52 2.62 -16.10
N PRO A 90 1.86 2.74 -16.13
CA PRO A 90 2.74 1.60 -16.37
C PRO A 90 2.51 0.47 -15.36
N ALA A 91 2.50 -0.78 -15.82
CA ALA A 91 2.20 -1.97 -15.02
C ALA A 91 2.98 -2.04 -13.70
N ARG A 92 4.27 -1.71 -13.73
CA ARG A 92 5.12 -1.69 -12.53
C ARG A 92 4.66 -0.63 -11.51
N LYS A 93 4.29 0.57 -11.97
CA LYS A 93 3.76 1.64 -11.10
C LYS A 93 2.40 1.26 -10.52
N ALA A 94 1.55 0.59 -11.30
CA ALA A 94 0.27 0.08 -10.82
C ALA A 94 0.43 -1.00 -9.74
N LEU A 95 1.36 -1.96 -9.90
CA LEU A 95 1.67 -2.96 -8.87
C LEU A 95 2.16 -2.31 -7.56
N ILE A 96 2.99 -1.26 -7.64
CA ILE A 96 3.43 -0.52 -6.45
C ILE A 96 2.23 0.13 -5.74
N LYS A 97 1.27 0.69 -6.49
CA LYS A 97 0.03 1.24 -5.90
C LYS A 97 -0.80 0.16 -5.21
N VAL A 98 -0.82 -1.07 -5.73
CA VAL A 98 -1.46 -2.22 -5.07
C VAL A 98 -0.73 -2.58 -3.78
N SER A 99 0.60 -2.65 -3.78
CA SER A 99 1.39 -2.88 -2.55
C SER A 99 1.12 -1.84 -1.46
N VAL A 100 1.04 -0.56 -1.84
CA VAL A 100 0.66 0.52 -0.91
C VAL A 100 -0.76 0.33 -0.37
N LYS A 101 -1.71 -0.05 -1.24
CA LYS A 101 -3.09 -0.32 -0.83
C LYS A 101 -3.14 -1.46 0.18
N ILE A 102 -2.44 -2.57 -0.07
CA ILE A 102 -2.30 -3.70 0.85
C ILE A 102 -1.78 -3.24 2.22
N ALA A 103 -0.67 -2.49 2.26
CA ALA A 103 -0.09 -2.02 3.50
C ALA A 103 -1.05 -1.10 4.30
N LYS A 104 -1.82 -0.24 3.62
CA LYS A 104 -2.86 0.57 4.27
C LYS A 104 -4.01 -0.27 4.82
N MET A 105 -4.41 -1.33 4.11
CA MET A 105 -5.44 -2.25 4.60
C MET A 105 -4.97 -3.01 5.84
N MET A 106 -3.73 -3.52 5.84
CA MET A 106 -3.13 -4.15 7.02
C MET A 106 -3.06 -3.19 8.21
N TYR A 107 -2.68 -1.94 7.99
CA TYR A 107 -2.74 -0.89 9.01
C TYR A 107 -4.14 -0.73 9.60
N SER A 108 -5.16 -0.54 8.76
CA SER A 108 -6.53 -0.33 9.21
C SER A 108 -7.06 -1.55 9.97
N MET A 109 -6.76 -2.77 9.52
CA MET A 109 -7.17 -4.00 10.20
C MET A 109 -6.54 -4.11 11.59
N LEU A 110 -5.24 -3.84 11.71
CA LEU A 110 -4.54 -3.86 12.99
C LEU A 110 -5.02 -2.75 13.94
N LYS A 111 -5.28 -1.55 13.43
CA LYS A 111 -5.72 -0.40 14.24
C LYS A 111 -7.16 -0.53 14.74
N SER A 112 -8.04 -1.09 13.91
CA SER A 112 -9.47 -1.25 14.24
C SER A 112 -9.81 -2.60 14.88
N ARG A 113 -8.88 -3.57 14.87
CA ARG A 113 -9.13 -4.99 15.19
C ARG A 113 -10.26 -5.62 14.36
N ILE A 114 -10.59 -5.04 13.22
CA ILE A 114 -11.60 -5.54 12.28
C ILE A 114 -10.89 -6.34 11.19
N THR A 115 -11.45 -7.50 10.84
CA THR A 115 -10.94 -8.34 9.76
C THR A 115 -11.13 -7.70 8.38
N TYR A 116 -10.48 -8.28 7.37
CA TYR A 116 -10.57 -7.79 6.00
C TYR A 116 -12.03 -7.73 5.51
N ASN A 117 -12.42 -6.59 4.94
CA ASN A 117 -13.73 -6.37 4.32
C ASN A 117 -13.54 -5.93 2.86
N SER A 118 -14.06 -6.71 1.92
CA SER A 118 -13.95 -6.46 0.47
C SER A 118 -14.62 -5.16 0.04
N GLY A 119 -15.76 -4.80 0.63
CA GLY A 119 -16.46 -3.55 0.34
C GLY A 119 -15.63 -2.30 0.64
N ARG A 120 -14.71 -2.38 1.61
CA ARG A 120 -13.84 -1.26 1.99
C ARG A 120 -12.62 -1.06 1.09
N VAL A 121 -12.38 -1.93 0.10
CA VAL A 121 -11.27 -1.79 -0.85
C VAL A 121 -11.43 -0.50 -1.68
N PHE A 122 -12.65 -0.13 -2.04
CA PHE A 122 -12.91 1.07 -2.86
C PHE A 122 -13.38 2.30 -2.06
N PHE A 123 -13.65 2.15 -0.76
CA PHE A 123 -14.03 3.28 0.08
C PHE A 123 -12.93 4.35 0.05
N GLN A 124 -13.24 5.50 -0.56
CA GLN A 124 -12.60 6.76 -0.23
C GLN A 124 -13.23 7.26 1.07
N LYS A 125 -12.45 7.98 1.88
CA LYS A 125 -13.00 8.76 2.99
C LYS A 125 -14.18 9.55 2.42
N SER A 126 -15.39 9.35 2.95
CA SER A 126 -16.50 10.27 2.69
C SER A 126 -15.97 11.70 2.94
N PRO A 127 -16.33 12.69 2.11
CA PRO A 127 -16.10 14.07 2.50
C PRO A 127 -16.68 14.21 3.89
N ILE A 128 -15.86 14.69 4.81
CA ILE A 128 -16.29 15.04 6.16
C ILE A 128 -17.44 16.01 5.91
N LEU A 129 -18.68 15.62 6.24
CA LEU A 129 -19.76 16.58 6.41
C LEU A 129 -19.31 17.41 7.61
N VAL A 130 -18.63 18.51 7.30
CA VAL A 130 -18.54 19.63 8.23
C VAL A 130 -19.97 20.13 8.32
N SER A 131 -20.48 20.04 9.55
CA SER A 131 -21.74 20.55 10.07
C SER A 131 -22.22 21.85 9.44
#